data_AF-A0A933RLP0-F1
#
_entry.id   AF-A0A933RLP0-F1
#
_cell.length_a   1.000
_cell.length_b   1.000
_cell.length_c   1.000
_cell.angle_alpha   90.00
_cell.angle_beta   90.00
_cell.angle_gamma   90.00
#
_symmetry.space_group_name_H-M   'P 1'
#
loop_
_entity.id
_entity.type
_entity.pdbx_description
1 polymer ?
#
loop_
_entity_poly.entity_id
_entity_poly.type
_entity_poly.pdbx_seq_one_letter_code
_entity_poly.pdbx_strand_id
1 'polypeptide(L)' 'MNAMMPILTLLLGSFILTSPAYAHFQMIVPSTEIVSPTDGKEISLKLLFAHPMEGHAMDMAKPAAFGVIAAGEKQNLLET' A
#
# COMPACT_ATOMS: atom_id res chain seq x y z
N MET A 1 -50.25 -4.81 0.23
CA MET A 1 -48.90 -4.28 -0.08
C MET A 1 -48.18 -5.32 -0.92
N ASN A 2 -47.75 -4.98 -2.14
CA ASN A 2 -47.05 -5.93 -3.01
C ASN A 2 -45.68 -6.29 -2.40
N ALA A 3 -45.39 -7.59 -2.26
CA ALA A 3 -44.11 -8.07 -1.73
C ALA A 3 -42.88 -7.58 -2.53
N MET A 4 -43.07 -7.13 -3.77
CA MET A 4 -42.04 -6.52 -4.60
C MET A 4 -41.57 -5.14 -4.09
N MET A 5 -42.44 -4.38 -3.42
CA MET A 5 -42.12 -3.03 -2.95
C MET A 5 -40.99 -3.01 -1.91
N PRO A 6 -41.04 -3.81 -0.80
CA PRO A 6 -39.96 -3.82 0.18
C PRO A 6 -38.64 -4.38 -0.36
N ILE A 7 -38.69 -5.32 -1.32
CA ILE A 7 -37.48 -5.89 -1.96
C ILE A 7 -36.78 -4.81 -2.79
N LEU A 8 -37.54 -4.03 -3.56
CA LEU A 8 -36.99 -2.93 -4.35
C LEU A 8 -36.42 -1.82 -3.45
N THR A 9 -37.10 -1.48 -2.36
CA THR A 9 -36.60 -0.52 -1.37
C THR A 9 -35.30 -1.00 -0.70
N LEU A 10 -35.21 -2.29 -0.35
CA LEU A 10 -34.01 -2.87 0.24
C LEU A 10 -32.82 -2.87 -0.74
N LEU A 11 -33.08 -3.21 -2.00
CA LEU A 11 -32.05 -3.19 -3.05
C LEU A 11 -31.53 -1.76 -3.29
N LEU A 12 -32.41 -0.78 -3.49
CA LEU A 12 -31.99 0.62 -3.66
C LEU A 12 -31.26 1.15 -2.41
N GLY A 13 -31.71 0.80 -1.21
CA GLY A 13 -31.08 1.19 0.04
C GLY A 13 -29.63 0.68 0.16
N SER A 14 -29.35 -0.54 -0.33
CA SER A 14 -28.02 -1.13 -0.26
C SER A 14 -26.96 -0.39 -1.08
N PHE A 15 -27.33 0.19 -2.22
CA PHE A 15 -26.42 0.99 -3.05
C PHE A 15 -26.03 2.32 -2.41
N ILE A 16 -26.86 2.87 -1.52
CA ILE A 16 -26.56 4.15 -0.82
C ILE A 16 -25.49 3.93 0.26
N LEU A 17 -25.32 2.71 0.75
CA LEU A 17 -24.35 2.37 1.80
C LEU A 17 -22.93 2.11 1.28
N THR A 18 -22.69 2.17 -0.04
CA THR A 18 -21.34 1.95 -0.59
C THR A 18 -20.50 3.22 -0.51
N SER A 19 -19.43 3.21 0.29
CA SER A 19 -18.41 4.26 0.30
C SER A 19 -17.24 3.86 -0.60
N PRO A 20 -16.58 4.79 -1.32
CA PRO A 20 -15.29 4.51 -1.93
C PRO A 20 -14.30 4.06 -0.86
N ALA A 21 -13.53 3.02 -1.16
CA ALA A 21 -12.40 2.62 -0.33
C ALA A 21 -11.19 3.48 -0.72
N TYR A 22 -10.77 4.39 0.17
CA TYR A 22 -9.54 5.16 0.02
C TYR A 22 -8.32 4.31 0.40
N ALA A 23 -8.08 3.26 -0.40
CA ALA A 23 -6.90 2.44 -0.24
C ALA A 23 -5.68 3.27 -0.64
N HIS A 24 -4.70 3.39 0.25
CA HIS A 24 -3.41 3.98 -0.08
C HIS A 24 -2.34 2.90 0.08
N PHE A 25 -1.35 2.89 -0.80
CA PHE A 25 -0.32 1.85 -0.82
C PHE A 25 1.02 2.43 -0.45
N GLN A 26 1.63 1.84 0.59
CA GLN A 26 3.05 2.00 0.84
C GLN A 26 3.81 1.04 -0.08
N MET A 27 4.74 1.59 -0.85
CA MET A 27 5.61 0.85 -1.77
C MET A 27 7.07 0.93 -1.30
N ILE A 28 7.81 -0.16 -1.53
CA ILE A 28 9.26 -0.25 -1.34
C ILE A 28 9.85 -0.63 -2.69
N VAL A 29 10.57 0.31 -3.31
CA VAL A 29 11.12 0.14 -4.67
C VAL A 29 12.64 0.05 -4.59
N PRO A 30 13.25 -1.10 -4.93
CA PRO A 30 14.70 -1.24 -4.92
C PRO A 30 15.35 -0.58 -6.13
N SER A 31 16.64 -0.26 -6.02
CA SER A 31 17.46 0.28 -7.12
C SER A 31 17.70 -0.72 -8.25
N THR A 32 17.55 -2.01 -7.99
CA THR A 32 17.61 -3.10 -8.97
C THR A 32 16.58 -4.17 -8.63
N GLU A 33 16.08 -4.87 -9.65
CA GLU A 33 15.09 -5.93 -9.50
C GLU A 33 15.70 -7.28 -9.10
N ILE A 34 16.96 -7.51 -9.50
CA ILE A 34 17.68 -8.77 -9.27
C ILE A 34 19.04 -8.44 -8.66
N VAL A 35 19.42 -9.24 -7.66
CA VAL A 35 20.75 -9.18 -7.03
C VAL A 35 21.55 -10.41 -7.44
N SER A 36 22.66 -10.18 -8.12
CA SER A 36 23.65 -11.18 -8.54
C SER A 36 24.85 -11.20 -7.59
N PRO A 37 25.57 -12.33 -7.45
CA PRO A 37 26.84 -12.39 -6.72
C PRO A 37 27.91 -11.42 -7.21
N THR A 38 27.82 -10.98 -8.47
CA THR A 38 28.75 -10.02 -9.08
C THR A 38 28.40 -8.56 -8.83
N ASP A 39 27.21 -8.29 -8.28
CA ASP A 39 26.73 -6.93 -8.07
C ASP A 39 27.37 -6.29 -6.84
N GLY A 40 27.23 -4.97 -6.74
CA GLY A 40 27.60 -4.23 -5.54
C GLY A 40 26.83 -4.72 -4.31
N LYS A 41 27.40 -4.52 -3.12
CA LYS A 41 26.79 -4.93 -1.84
C LYS A 41 25.76 -3.93 -1.30
N GLU A 42 25.48 -2.88 -2.05
CA GLU A 42 24.59 -1.79 -1.63
C GLU A 42 23.38 -1.73 -2.55
N ILE A 43 22.18 -1.70 -1.94
CA ILE A 43 20.90 -1.56 -2.62
C ILE A 43 20.17 -0.38 -1.99
N SER A 44 19.81 0.61 -2.78
CA SER A 44 19.00 1.73 -2.31
C SER A 44 17.52 1.37 -2.39
N LEU A 45 16.75 1.68 -1.34
CA LEU A 45 15.31 1.46 -1.30
C LEU A 45 14.59 2.81 -1.30
N LYS A 46 13.69 3.02 -2.25
CA LYS A 46 12.78 4.16 -2.26
C LYS A 46 11.47 3.78 -1.59
N LEU A 47 11.05 4.57 -0.61
CA LEU A 47 9.76 4.45 0.03
C LEU A 47 8.79 5.45 -0.59
N LEU A 48 7.70 4.96 -1.15
CA LEU A 48 6.71 5.77 -1.85
C LEU A 48 5.32 5.48 -1.33
N PHE A 49 4.47 6.49 -1.30
CA PHE A 49 3.05 6.34 -0.99
C PHE A 49 2.24 6.69 -2.23
N ALA A 50 1.27 5.87 -2.63
CA ALA A 50 0.51 6.11 -3.86
C ALA A 50 -0.97 5.72 -3.74
N HIS A 51 -1.83 6.44 -4.46
CA HIS A 51 -3.19 6.00 -4.73
C HIS A 51 -3.16 4.91 -5.80
N PRO A 52 -3.94 3.83 -5.64
CA PRO A 52 -4.05 2.81 -6.66
C PRO A 52 -4.54 3.44 -7.97
N MET A 53 -3.90 3.07 -9.08
CA MET A 53 -4.28 3.47 -10.44
C MET A 53 -4.05 4.95 -10.81
N GLU A 54 -3.55 5.80 -9.90
CA GLU A 54 -3.25 7.21 -10.22
C GLU A 54 -1.85 7.44 -10.82
N GLY A 55 -0.99 6.40 -10.80
CA GLY A 55 0.31 6.39 -11.49
C GLY A 55 1.38 7.34 -10.92
N HIS A 56 1.07 8.11 -9.87
CA HIS A 56 1.97 9.07 -9.25
C HIS A 56 2.10 8.81 -7.74
N ALA A 57 3.26 9.14 -7.19
CA ALA A 57 3.50 9.12 -5.75
C ALA A 57 2.92 10.39 -5.11
N MET A 58 2.49 10.25 -3.87
CA MET A 58 2.08 11.34 -2.97
C MET A 58 3.19 11.70 -2.01
N ASP A 59 3.01 12.84 -1.35
CA ASP A 59 3.81 13.22 -0.20
C ASP A 59 3.71 12.15 0.90
N MET A 60 4.87 11.66 1.32
CA MET A 60 5.00 10.67 2.37
C MET A 60 5.79 11.27 3.52
N ALA A 61 5.20 11.25 4.73
CA ALA A 61 5.93 11.59 5.94
C ALA A 61 7.02 10.56 6.25
N LYS A 62 8.02 10.92 7.08
CA LYS A 62 9.03 9.96 7.54
C LYS A 62 8.31 8.77 8.22
N PRO A 63 8.66 7.51 7.88
CA PRO A 63 8.04 6.34 8.52
C PRO A 63 8.30 6.34 10.02
N ALA A 64 7.32 5.87 10.80
CA ALA A 64 7.51 5.66 12.24
C ALA A 64 8.50 4.51 12.55
N ALA A 65 8.60 3.54 11.65
CA ALA A 65 9.54 2.43 11.72
C ALA A 65 9.93 1.99 10.30
N PHE A 66 11.22 1.74 10.08
CA PHE A 66 11.73 1.16 8.84
C PHE A 66 12.97 0.33 9.16
N GLY A 67 13.07 -0.86 8.56
CA GLY A 67 14.12 -1.80 8.91
C GLY A 67 14.00 -3.14 8.21
N VAL A 68 14.95 -4.02 8.48
CA VAL A 68 15.01 -5.39 7.96
C VAL A 68 15.12 -6.40 9.09
N ILE A 69 14.76 -7.65 8.79
CA ILE A 69 15.03 -8.81 9.66
C ILE A 69 15.95 -9.75 8.88
N ALA A 70 17.16 -9.97 9.41
CA ALA A 70 18.13 -10.87 8.82
C ALA A 70 18.64 -11.82 9.89
N ALA A 71 18.63 -13.13 9.61
CA ALA A 71 19.04 -14.18 10.56
C ALA A 71 18.35 -14.11 11.94
N GLY A 72 17.11 -13.61 11.98
CA GLY A 72 16.34 -13.44 13.23
C GLY A 72 16.62 -12.13 13.98
N GLU A 73 17.57 -11.33 13.52
CA GLU A 73 17.90 -10.03 14.11
C GLU A 73 17.18 -8.89 13.40
N LYS A 74 16.61 -7.96 14.18
CA LYS A 74 15.97 -6.74 13.66
C LYS A 74 17.01 -5.63 13.54
N GLN A 75 17.11 -5.02 12.37
CA GLN A 75 17.94 -3.84 12.13
C GLN A 75 17.06 -2.64 11.77
N ASN A 76 17.24 -1.53 12.48
CA ASN A 76 16.58 -0.25 12.18
C ASN A 76 17.36 0.49 11.08
N LEU A 77 16.65 1.05 10.10
CA LEU A 77 17.20 1.76 8.96
C LEU A 77 16.72 3.23 8.84
N LEU A 78 16.04 3.78 9.84
CA LEU A 78 15.51 5.15 9.80
C LEU A 78 16.57 6.27 9.72
N GLU A 79 17.82 5.96 10.03
CA GLU A 79 18.95 6.92 10.12
C GLU A 79 20.04 6.63 9.07
N THR A 80 19.73 5.80 8.07
CA THR A 80 20.67 5.37 7.01
C THR A 80 20.66 6.32 5.83
#